data_AF-A0A848Y3J2-F1
#
_entry.id   AF-A0A848Y3J2-F1
#
_cell.length_a   1.000
_cell.length_b   1.000
_cell.length_c   1.000
_cell.angle_alpha   90.00
_cell.angle_beta   90.00
_cell.angle_gamma   90.00
#
_symmetry.space_group_name_H-M   'P 1'
#
loop_
_entity.id
_entity.type
_entity.pdbx_description
1 polymer ?
#
loop_
_entity_poly.entity_id
_entity_poly.type
_entity_poly.pdbx_seq_one_letter_code
_entity_poly.pdbx_strand_id
1 'polypeptide(L)'
;FDGVLGLPKAEAGDRVTASTPIASFDMRAELLVEFEVPERFSARLSPGDKIEAVTPSHERTKFAGKIQYIDSRIDPVSRTVTVRAIIPNKDDLLRPGMSFVVELLLPGKTFASVPELSLQWRKGESYVWTVENGAARKVLVTTVKRLNAVVLVDGDVAPGDQVIVEGVQRLRPGRKVRFRPADAGEPKPAEDISAKPKASKEG
;
A
#
# COMPACT_ATOMS: atom_id res chain seq x y z
N PHE A 1 3.02 -20.06 34.07
CA PHE A 1 3.74 -19.07 33.25
C PHE A 1 4.81 -19.85 32.51
N ASP A 2 4.67 -19.95 31.19
CA ASP A 2 5.63 -20.65 30.35
C ASP A 2 6.52 -19.60 29.69
N GLY A 3 7.82 -19.70 29.92
CA GLY A 3 8.78 -18.69 29.46
C GLY A 3 10.18 -19.24 29.51
N VAL A 4 11.12 -18.46 28.97
CA VAL A 4 12.50 -18.88 28.82
C VAL A 4 13.35 -18.10 29.82
N LEU A 5 14.09 -18.84 30.63
CA LEU A 5 15.06 -18.27 31.57
C LEU A 5 16.27 -17.74 30.77
N GLY A 6 16.58 -16.46 30.96
CA GLY A 6 17.82 -15.87 30.47
C GLY A 6 19.03 -16.36 31.25
N LEU A 7 20.23 -16.02 30.76
CA LEU A 7 21.45 -16.38 31.49
C LEU A 7 21.44 -15.75 32.90
N PRO A 8 21.76 -16.52 33.95
CA PRO A 8 21.95 -15.98 35.27
C PRO A 8 23.04 -14.91 35.25
N LYS A 9 22.80 -13.82 35.98
CA LYS A 9 23.75 -12.71 36.16
C LYS A 9 24.50 -12.78 37.49
N ALA A 10 24.15 -13.74 38.34
CA ALA A 10 24.79 -14.01 39.62
C ALA A 10 25.09 -15.50 39.72
N GLU A 11 26.27 -15.83 40.24
CA GLU A 11 26.76 -17.19 40.44
C GLU A 11 26.83 -17.55 41.93
N ALA A 12 27.02 -18.85 42.20
CA ALA A 12 27.16 -19.34 43.55
C ALA A 12 28.44 -18.74 44.19
N GLY A 13 28.28 -18.01 45.29
CA GLY A 13 29.37 -17.32 45.98
C GLY A 13 29.36 -15.80 45.79
N ASP A 14 28.56 -15.28 44.86
CA ASP A 14 28.40 -13.85 44.69
C ASP A 14 27.68 -13.21 45.87
N ARG A 15 28.15 -12.02 46.27
CA ARG A 15 27.45 -11.18 47.23
C ARG A 15 26.35 -10.41 46.52
N VAL A 16 25.09 -10.80 46.75
CA VAL A 16 23.91 -10.15 46.16
C VAL A 16 23.22 -9.22 47.17
N THR A 17 22.54 -8.20 46.65
CA THR A 17 21.64 -7.31 47.42
C THR A 17 20.20 -7.50 46.96
N ALA A 18 19.24 -6.88 47.65
CA ALA A 18 17.83 -6.89 47.26
C ALA A 18 17.57 -6.28 45.87
N SER A 19 18.51 -5.51 45.32
CA SER A 19 18.41 -4.90 44.00
C SER A 19 19.25 -5.62 42.93
N THR A 20 19.98 -6.68 43.28
CA THR A 20 20.78 -7.44 42.31
C THR A 20 19.87 -8.29 41.42
N PRO A 21 19.83 -8.05 40.09
CA PRO A 21 19.08 -8.90 39.18
C PRO A 21 19.77 -10.26 39.06
N ILE A 22 19.07 -11.35 39.39
CA ILE A 22 19.62 -12.71 39.37
C ILE A 22 19.49 -13.36 37.99
N ALA A 23 18.31 -13.27 37.36
CA ALA A 23 18.04 -13.77 36.02
C ALA A 23 16.88 -13.00 35.40
N SER A 24 16.71 -13.09 34.08
CA SER A 24 15.50 -12.63 33.38
C SER A 24 14.62 -13.81 33.00
N PHE A 25 13.32 -13.57 32.87
CA PHE A 25 12.37 -14.58 32.42
C PHE A 25 11.48 -13.95 31.35
N ASP A 26 11.53 -14.49 30.15
CA ASP A 26 10.88 -13.90 28.98
C ASP A 26 9.77 -14.81 28.46
N MET A 27 8.55 -14.28 28.36
CA MET A 27 7.45 -14.94 27.67
C MET A 27 7.54 -14.61 26.18
N ARG A 28 7.96 -15.59 25.35
CA ARG A 28 8.24 -15.37 23.93
C ARG A 28 7.15 -15.86 22.97
N ALA A 29 6.04 -16.42 23.48
CA ALA A 29 4.96 -16.93 22.62
C ALA A 29 4.31 -15.83 21.76
N GLU A 30 4.26 -14.61 22.29
CA GLU A 30 3.78 -13.42 21.60
C GLU A 30 4.74 -12.27 21.92
N LEU A 31 5.13 -11.50 20.90
CA LEU A 31 5.96 -10.32 21.10
C LEU A 31 5.12 -9.04 20.99
N LEU A 32 5.43 -8.10 21.88
CA LEU A 32 4.93 -6.73 21.81
C LEU A 32 5.95 -5.92 21.02
N VAL A 33 5.48 -5.31 19.92
CA VAL A 33 6.30 -4.43 19.07
C VAL A 33 5.73 -3.03 19.18
N GLU A 34 6.56 -2.10 19.63
CA GLU A 34 6.22 -0.68 19.70
C GLU A 34 6.87 0.06 18.52
N PHE A 35 6.07 0.88 17.85
CA PHE A 35 6.54 1.69 16.73
C PHE A 35 5.78 3.01 16.69
N GLU A 36 6.40 4.00 16.06
CA GLU A 36 5.87 5.36 15.97
C GLU A 36 5.18 5.57 14.62
N VAL A 37 3.99 6.17 14.64
CA VAL A 37 3.24 6.52 13.43
C VAL A 37 3.06 8.04 13.36
N PRO A 38 3.34 8.70 12.22
CA PRO A 38 3.12 10.14 12.07
C PRO A 38 1.67 10.55 12.34
N GLU A 39 1.49 11.69 13.02
CA GLU A 39 0.18 12.24 13.46
C GLU A 39 -0.87 12.27 12.33
N ARG A 40 -0.47 12.60 11.09
CA ARG A 40 -1.38 12.64 9.92
C ARG A 40 -2.11 11.32 9.61
N PHE A 41 -1.63 10.20 10.15
CA PHE A 41 -2.21 8.88 9.95
C PHE A 41 -2.92 8.35 11.20
N SER A 42 -2.80 9.01 12.36
CA SER A 42 -3.32 8.53 13.65
C SER A 42 -4.83 8.29 13.62
N ALA A 43 -5.59 9.19 12.97
CA ALA A 43 -7.04 9.09 12.83
C ALA A 43 -7.51 7.89 11.96
N ARG A 44 -6.59 7.23 11.24
CA ARG A 44 -6.89 6.05 10.40
C ARG A 44 -6.50 4.73 11.08
N LEU A 45 -5.90 4.79 12.27
CA LEU A 45 -5.52 3.62 13.04
C LEU A 45 -6.68 3.12 13.88
N SER A 46 -6.79 1.82 14.04
CA SER A 46 -7.74 1.19 14.95
C SER A 46 -7.12 -0.07 15.60
N PRO A 47 -7.43 -0.34 16.89
CA PRO A 47 -7.09 -1.63 17.47
C PRO A 47 -7.66 -2.77 16.63
N GLY A 48 -6.84 -3.78 16.34
CA GLY A 48 -7.18 -4.89 15.45
C GLY A 48 -6.68 -4.73 14.00
N ASP A 49 -6.22 -3.54 13.60
CA ASP A 49 -5.60 -3.36 12.27
C ASP A 49 -4.41 -4.31 12.08
N LYS A 50 -4.33 -4.89 10.89
CA LYS A 50 -3.27 -5.84 10.55
C LYS A 50 -1.97 -5.10 10.27
N ILE A 51 -0.88 -5.63 10.82
CA ILE A 51 0.48 -5.22 10.49
C ILE A 51 1.26 -6.40 9.91
N GLU A 52 2.26 -6.08 9.12
CA GLU A 52 3.32 -7.01 8.74
C GLU A 52 4.63 -6.45 9.28
N ALA A 53 5.42 -7.29 9.95
CA ALA A 53 6.74 -6.91 10.44
C ALA A 53 7.81 -7.74 9.74
N VAL A 54 8.94 -7.10 9.44
CA VAL A 54 10.14 -7.74 8.93
C VAL A 54 11.29 -7.41 9.87
N THR A 55 12.13 -8.39 10.18
CA THR A 55 13.33 -8.20 11.01
C THR A 55 14.58 -8.46 10.18
N PRO A 56 15.71 -7.77 10.43
CA PRO A 56 16.96 -8.01 9.69
C PRO A 56 17.45 -9.45 9.74
N SER A 57 17.15 -10.20 10.81
CA SER A 57 17.53 -11.62 10.92
C SER A 57 16.71 -12.54 9.99
N HIS A 58 15.57 -12.08 9.47
CA HIS A 58 14.64 -12.85 8.65
C HIS A 58 13.99 -11.98 7.56
N GLU A 59 14.79 -11.39 6.68
CA GLU A 59 14.33 -10.41 5.67
C GLU A 59 13.28 -10.98 4.69
N ARG A 60 13.28 -12.30 4.45
CA ARG A 60 12.35 -12.96 3.54
C ARG A 60 11.04 -13.40 4.18
N THR A 61 10.92 -13.26 5.51
CA THR A 61 9.76 -13.72 6.27
C THR A 61 9.01 -12.51 6.80
N LYS A 62 7.73 -12.42 6.45
CA LYS A 62 6.83 -11.42 7.01
C LYS A 62 6.09 -12.01 8.20
N PHE A 63 6.19 -11.35 9.34
CA PHE A 63 5.50 -11.74 10.56
C PHE A 63 4.21 -10.94 10.67
N ALA A 64 3.08 -11.62 10.52
CA ALA A 64 1.77 -11.00 10.65
C ALA A 64 1.45 -10.71 12.12
N GLY A 65 0.91 -9.54 12.38
CA GLY A 65 0.45 -9.12 13.70
C GLY A 65 -0.78 -8.24 13.63
N LYS A 66 -1.18 -7.71 14.79
CA LYS A 66 -2.30 -6.77 14.89
C LYS A 66 -1.99 -5.67 15.89
N ILE A 67 -2.50 -4.47 15.65
CA ILE A 67 -2.47 -3.38 16.63
C ILE A 67 -3.25 -3.83 17.87
N GLN A 68 -2.60 -3.80 19.02
CA GLN A 68 -3.22 -4.08 20.32
C GLN A 68 -3.65 -2.78 20.99
N TYR A 69 -2.79 -1.75 20.95
CA TYR A 69 -3.02 -0.47 21.61
C TYR A 69 -2.43 0.68 20.80
N ILE A 70 -3.09 1.82 20.86
CA ILE A 70 -2.64 3.09 20.30
C ILE A 70 -2.58 4.08 21.45
N ASP A 71 -1.47 4.79 21.61
CA ASP A 71 -1.35 5.75 22.70
C ASP A 71 -2.41 6.86 22.56
N SER A 72 -2.89 7.32 23.71
CA SER A 72 -3.80 8.45 23.86
C SER A 72 -3.16 9.80 23.52
N ARG A 73 -1.82 9.89 23.52
CA ARG A 73 -1.07 11.14 23.33
C ARG A 73 -0.16 11.07 22.12
N ILE A 74 -0.07 12.21 21.45
CA ILE A 74 0.93 12.46 20.40
C ILE A 74 2.15 13.06 21.09
N ASP A 75 3.33 12.56 20.75
CA ASP A 75 4.58 13.17 21.16
C ASP A 75 4.77 14.50 20.38
N PRO A 76 4.85 15.66 21.07
CA PRO A 76 4.92 16.95 20.41
C PRO A 76 6.28 17.22 19.74
N VAL A 77 7.34 16.50 20.12
CA VAL A 77 8.70 16.65 19.59
C VAL A 77 8.82 15.89 18.27
N SER A 78 8.46 14.61 18.25
CA SER A 78 8.55 13.78 17.04
C SER A 78 7.32 13.87 16.14
N ARG A 79 6.20 14.42 16.64
CA ARG A 79 4.89 14.46 15.94
C ARG A 79 4.39 13.07 15.53
N THR A 80 4.64 12.10 16.39
CA THR A 80 4.20 10.71 16.22
C THR A 80 3.30 10.26 17.36
N VAL A 81 2.49 9.24 17.09
CA VAL A 81 1.76 8.47 18.11
C VAL A 81 2.42 7.11 18.25
N THR A 82 2.62 6.67 19.50
CA THR A 82 3.16 5.34 19.79
C THR A 82 2.07 4.29 19.60
N VAL A 83 2.37 3.24 18.85
CA VAL A 83 1.47 2.12 18.59
C VAL A 83 2.13 0.85 19.07
N ARG A 84 1.38 0.04 19.82
CA ARG A 84 1.80 -1.30 20.25
C ARG A 84 1.03 -2.35 19.46
N ALA A 85 1.76 -3.18 18.73
CA ALA A 85 1.23 -4.36 18.07
C ALA A 85 1.63 -5.65 18.78
N ILE A 86 0.84 -6.69 18.59
CA ILE A 86 1.14 -8.04 19.03
C ILE A 86 1.41 -8.94 17.82
N ILE A 87 2.53 -9.67 17.88
CA ILE A 87 2.97 -10.60 16.85
C ILE A 87 3.10 -11.99 17.48
N PRO A 88 2.32 -12.99 17.02
CA PRO A 88 2.48 -14.37 17.44
C PRO A 88 3.85 -14.92 16.99
N ASN A 89 4.55 -15.60 17.88
CA ASN A 89 5.88 -16.16 17.64
C ASN A 89 5.87 -17.68 17.82
N LYS A 90 5.01 -18.37 17.04
CA LYS A 90 4.75 -19.82 17.19
C LYS A 90 5.98 -20.68 16.93
N ASP A 91 6.82 -20.27 15.98
CA ASP A 91 8.03 -20.99 15.58
C ASP A 91 9.25 -20.59 16.43
N ASP A 92 9.05 -19.75 17.46
CA ASP A 92 10.10 -19.16 18.32
C ASP A 92 11.29 -18.62 17.51
N LEU A 93 11.01 -17.88 16.43
CA LEU A 93 12.02 -17.24 15.57
C LEU A 93 12.38 -15.83 16.04
N LEU A 94 11.46 -15.19 16.76
CA LEU A 94 11.63 -13.82 17.22
C LEU A 94 12.16 -13.80 18.66
N ARG A 95 12.98 -12.79 18.99
CA ARG A 95 13.55 -12.58 20.33
C ARG A 95 13.25 -11.17 20.82
N PRO A 96 13.00 -10.97 22.13
CA PRO A 96 12.99 -9.64 22.73
C PRO A 96 14.28 -8.88 22.41
N GLY A 97 14.15 -7.58 22.11
CA GLY A 97 15.27 -6.73 21.71
C GLY A 97 15.60 -6.71 20.22
N MET A 98 14.96 -7.56 19.40
CA MET A 98 15.06 -7.45 17.94
C MET A 98 14.43 -6.15 17.43
N SER A 99 15.01 -5.60 16.37
CA SER A 99 14.41 -4.51 15.61
C SER A 99 13.48 -5.04 14.52
N PHE A 100 12.48 -4.23 14.20
CA PHE A 100 11.48 -4.53 13.18
C PHE A 100 11.25 -3.31 12.28
N VAL A 101 11.05 -3.58 11.01
CA VAL A 101 10.39 -2.66 10.07
C VAL A 101 8.93 -3.09 10.02
N VAL A 102 8.02 -2.18 10.34
CA VAL A 102 6.59 -2.44 10.38
C VAL A 102 5.91 -1.82 9.15
N GLU A 103 5.25 -2.66 8.36
CA GLU A 103 4.39 -2.27 7.26
C GLU A 103 2.94 -2.29 7.75
N LEU A 104 2.27 -1.13 7.65
CA LEU A 104 0.88 -0.97 8.03
C LEU A 104 0.02 -0.68 6.79
N LEU A 105 -0.94 -1.55 6.52
CA LEU A 105 -1.90 -1.36 5.43
C LEU A 105 -3.09 -0.57 5.93
N LEU A 106 -3.04 0.75 5.74
CA LEU A 106 -4.16 1.63 6.09
C LEU A 106 -5.21 1.64 4.97
N PRO A 107 -6.44 1.14 5.21
CA PRO A 107 -7.50 1.22 4.20
C PRO A 107 -7.78 2.67 3.84
N GLY A 108 -7.73 2.98 2.55
CA GLY A 108 -8.00 4.31 1.99
C GLY A 108 -9.41 4.39 1.41
N LYS A 109 -9.85 5.63 1.11
CA LYS A 109 -11.00 5.80 0.21
C LYS A 109 -10.65 5.15 -1.14
N THR A 110 -11.52 4.26 -1.59
CA THR A 110 -11.41 3.66 -2.92
C THR A 110 -12.01 4.63 -3.92
N PHE A 111 -11.33 4.84 -5.03
CA PHE A 111 -11.76 5.72 -6.11
C PHE A 111 -11.83 4.93 -7.41
N ALA A 112 -12.72 5.33 -8.33
CA ALA A 112 -12.79 4.70 -9.64
C ALA A 112 -11.48 4.96 -10.40
N SER A 113 -10.94 3.93 -11.04
CA SER A 113 -9.76 4.04 -11.90
C SER A 113 -10.19 4.05 -13.35
N VAL A 114 -9.91 5.14 -14.06
CA VAL A 114 -10.25 5.30 -15.48
C VAL A 114 -8.97 5.47 -16.31
N PRO A 115 -8.92 5.01 -17.58
CA PRO A 115 -7.78 5.29 -18.45
C PRO A 115 -7.58 6.80 -18.63
N GLU A 116 -6.34 7.30 -18.63
CA GLU A 116 -6.09 8.74 -18.74
C GLU A 116 -6.69 9.35 -20.01
N LEU A 117 -6.68 8.61 -21.12
CA LEU A 117 -7.26 9.02 -22.40
C LEU A 117 -8.78 9.26 -22.36
N SER A 118 -9.48 8.66 -21.39
CA SER A 118 -10.92 8.86 -21.23
C SER A 118 -11.30 10.16 -20.52
N LEU A 119 -10.36 10.76 -19.78
CA LEU A 119 -10.59 11.97 -19.01
C LEU A 119 -10.64 13.18 -19.94
N GLN A 120 -11.76 13.91 -19.92
CA GLN A 120 -11.97 15.11 -20.73
C GLN A 120 -12.13 16.33 -19.84
N TRP A 121 -11.71 17.50 -20.33
CA TRP A 121 -11.84 18.76 -19.61
C TRP A 121 -12.59 19.78 -20.46
N ARG A 122 -13.62 20.42 -19.90
CA ARG A 122 -14.32 21.51 -20.58
C ARG A 122 -14.89 22.50 -19.59
N LYS A 123 -14.65 23.80 -19.81
CA LYS A 123 -15.13 24.91 -18.95
C LYS A 123 -14.79 24.71 -17.46
N GLY A 124 -13.59 24.21 -17.16
CA GLY A 124 -13.14 23.96 -15.78
C GLY A 124 -13.60 22.64 -15.16
N GLU A 125 -14.51 21.91 -15.80
CA GLU A 125 -15.02 20.61 -15.29
C GLU A 125 -14.36 19.42 -15.99
N SER A 126 -13.83 18.49 -15.20
CA SER A 126 -13.40 17.18 -15.70
C SER A 126 -14.57 16.20 -15.76
N TYR A 127 -14.59 15.36 -16.79
CA TYR A 127 -15.64 14.38 -17.00
C TYR A 127 -15.13 13.19 -17.81
N VAL A 128 -15.84 12.06 -17.68
CA VAL A 128 -15.66 10.87 -18.52
C VAL A 128 -16.96 10.54 -19.24
N TRP A 129 -16.85 9.74 -20.29
CA TRP A 129 -18.00 9.15 -20.96
C TRP A 129 -18.13 7.69 -20.55
N THR A 130 -19.23 7.33 -19.91
CA THR A 130 -19.61 5.94 -19.61
C THR A 130 -20.66 5.44 -20.60
N VAL A 131 -20.86 4.12 -20.65
CA VAL A 131 -21.94 3.52 -21.43
C VAL A 131 -23.03 2.99 -20.50
N GLU A 132 -24.24 3.50 -20.66
CA GLU A 132 -25.42 3.04 -19.93
C GLU A 132 -26.49 2.62 -20.94
N ASN A 133 -26.94 1.36 -20.89
CA ASN A 133 -27.92 0.79 -21.82
C ASN A 133 -27.56 1.00 -23.32
N GLY A 134 -26.26 0.93 -23.65
CA GLY A 134 -25.74 1.11 -25.02
C GLY A 134 -25.69 2.57 -25.51
N ALA A 135 -25.93 3.54 -24.63
CA ALA A 135 -25.84 4.97 -24.92
C ALA A 135 -24.73 5.64 -24.09
N ALA A 136 -24.09 6.66 -24.68
CA ALA A 136 -23.07 7.45 -24.00
C ALA A 136 -23.70 8.36 -22.93
N ARG A 137 -23.19 8.26 -21.70
CA ARG A 137 -23.55 9.10 -20.56
C ARG A 137 -22.34 9.94 -20.14
N LYS A 138 -22.56 11.24 -19.93
CA LYS A 138 -21.51 12.14 -19.42
C LYS A 138 -21.52 12.07 -17.89
N VAL A 139 -20.40 11.71 -17.29
CA VAL A 139 -20.24 11.69 -15.82
C VAL A 139 -19.19 12.72 -15.44
N LEU A 140 -19.59 13.71 -14.64
CA LEU A 140 -18.65 14.66 -14.05
C LEU A 140 -17.80 13.94 -13.02
N VAL A 141 -16.49 14.20 -13.03
CA VAL A 141 -15.54 13.57 -12.11
C VAL A 141 -14.51 14.58 -11.64
N THR A 142 -13.96 14.38 -10.45
CA THR A 142 -12.81 15.13 -9.93
C THR A 142 -11.58 14.24 -9.97
N THR A 143 -10.45 14.76 -10.44
CA THR A 143 -9.19 14.00 -10.43
C THR A 143 -8.63 13.94 -9.01
N VAL A 144 -8.41 12.73 -8.50
CA VAL A 144 -7.83 12.50 -7.17
C VAL A 144 -6.33 12.27 -7.26
N LYS A 145 -5.90 11.37 -8.15
CA LYS A 145 -4.48 11.03 -8.34
C LYS A 145 -4.25 10.49 -9.74
N ARG A 146 -3.14 10.91 -10.38
CA ARG A 146 -2.67 10.29 -11.62
C ARG A 146 -1.64 9.21 -11.32
N LEU A 147 -1.79 8.08 -11.98
CA LEU A 147 -0.87 6.94 -11.97
C LEU A 147 -0.46 6.66 -13.43
N ASN A 148 0.49 5.76 -13.65
CA ASN A 148 0.91 5.45 -15.02
C ASN A 148 -0.26 4.88 -15.83
N ALA A 149 -0.65 5.57 -16.91
CA ALA A 149 -1.75 5.27 -17.83
C ALA A 149 -3.19 5.34 -17.28
N VAL A 150 -3.38 5.50 -15.97
CA VAL A 150 -4.71 5.57 -15.33
C VAL A 150 -4.82 6.74 -14.36
N VAL A 151 -6.04 7.22 -14.17
CA VAL A 151 -6.37 8.31 -13.25
C VAL A 151 -7.42 7.84 -12.26
N LEU A 152 -7.15 8.04 -10.97
CA LEU A 152 -8.13 7.87 -9.91
C LEU A 152 -9.06 9.08 -9.90
N VAL A 153 -10.36 8.84 -9.99
CA VAL A 153 -11.37 9.87 -10.07
C VAL A 153 -12.45 9.68 -9.01
N ASP A 154 -12.96 10.80 -8.50
CA ASP A 154 -14.11 10.88 -7.61
C ASP A 154 -15.33 11.33 -8.42
N GLY A 155 -16.34 10.46 -8.52
CA GLY A 155 -17.56 10.68 -9.30
C GLY A 155 -18.39 9.40 -9.42
N ASP A 156 -19.56 9.51 -10.02
CA ASP A 156 -20.52 8.40 -10.17
C ASP A 156 -20.12 7.43 -11.30
N VAL A 157 -19.00 6.73 -11.08
CA VAL A 157 -18.42 5.71 -11.95
C VAL A 157 -18.23 4.44 -11.11
N ALA A 158 -19.01 3.41 -11.39
CA ALA A 158 -18.97 2.16 -10.65
C ALA A 158 -17.93 1.18 -11.22
N PRO A 159 -17.37 0.28 -10.40
CA PRO A 159 -16.58 -0.84 -10.91
C PRO A 159 -17.39 -1.66 -11.94
N GLY A 160 -16.81 -1.88 -13.12
CA GLY A 160 -17.46 -2.56 -14.23
C GLY A 160 -18.10 -1.64 -15.27
N ASP A 161 -18.23 -0.34 -14.99
CA ASP A 161 -18.70 0.63 -15.98
C ASP A 161 -17.73 0.71 -17.17
N GLN A 162 -18.28 0.68 -18.37
CA GLN A 162 -17.50 0.82 -19.59
C GLN A 162 -17.24 2.29 -19.88
N VAL A 163 -15.96 2.65 -19.89
CA VAL A 163 -15.50 4.01 -20.17
C VAL A 163 -15.01 4.12 -21.61
N ILE A 164 -15.42 5.18 -22.30
CA ILE A 164 -15.05 5.43 -23.69
C ILE A 164 -13.73 6.19 -23.76
N VAL A 165 -12.74 5.62 -24.45
CA VAL A 165 -11.38 6.17 -24.60
C VAL A 165 -11.14 6.83 -25.97
N GLU A 166 -11.87 6.43 -27.00
CA GLU A 166 -11.71 6.93 -28.38
C GLU A 166 -13.01 7.55 -28.90
N GLY A 167 -12.90 8.50 -29.84
CA GLY A 167 -14.07 9.08 -30.50
C GLY A 167 -14.90 10.04 -29.63
N VAL A 168 -14.41 10.38 -28.44
CA VAL A 168 -15.08 11.25 -27.45
C VAL A 168 -15.49 12.63 -28.00
N GLN A 169 -14.75 13.15 -28.98
CA GLN A 169 -15.02 14.43 -29.65
C GLN A 169 -16.41 14.50 -30.30
N ARG A 170 -16.93 13.34 -30.75
CA ARG A 170 -18.21 13.22 -31.45
C ARG A 170 -19.38 12.86 -30.53
N LEU A 171 -19.13 12.59 -29.25
CA LEU A 171 -20.17 12.14 -28.32
C LEU A 171 -21.05 13.28 -27.83
N ARG A 172 -22.30 12.93 -27.55
CA ARG A 172 -23.31 13.74 -26.87
C ARG A 172 -24.09 12.81 -25.94
N PRO A 173 -24.67 13.32 -24.83
CA PRO A 173 -25.46 12.49 -23.94
C PRO A 173 -26.58 11.77 -24.70
N GLY A 174 -26.78 10.48 -24.42
CA GLY A 174 -27.81 9.65 -25.06
C GLY A 174 -27.43 9.13 -26.46
N ARG A 175 -26.26 9.48 -27.01
CA ARG A 175 -25.83 8.96 -28.32
C ARG A 175 -25.52 7.48 -28.22
N LYS A 176 -26.16 6.66 -29.07
CA LYS A 176 -25.84 5.23 -29.17
C LYS A 176 -24.38 5.03 -29.56
N VAL A 177 -23.71 4.10 -28.88
CA VAL A 177 -22.32 3.74 -29.14
C VAL A 177 -22.24 2.29 -29.61
N ARG A 178 -21.25 2.01 -30.46
CA ARG A 178 -20.92 0.65 -30.88
C ARG A 178 -19.59 0.27 -30.26
N PHE A 179 -19.55 -0.89 -29.63
CA PHE A 179 -18.34 -1.41 -29.03
C PHE A 179 -17.36 -1.84 -30.11
N ARG A 180 -16.14 -1.35 -29.98
CA ARG A 180 -14.95 -1.99 -30.53
C ARG A 180 -14.04 -2.24 -29.33
N PRO A 181 -13.66 -3.49 -29.03
CA PRO A 181 -12.66 -3.74 -27.99
C PRO A 181 -11.42 -2.90 -28.33
N ALA A 182 -10.91 -2.14 -27.36
CA ALA A 182 -9.56 -1.62 -27.50
C ALA A 182 -8.65 -2.85 -27.45
N ASP A 183 -7.92 -3.12 -28.54
CA ASP A 183 -6.84 -4.10 -28.48
C ASP A 183 -5.96 -3.71 -27.30
N ALA A 184 -5.86 -4.61 -26.31
CA ALA A 184 -4.87 -4.50 -25.27
C ALA A 184 -3.51 -4.61 -25.96
N GLY A 185 -2.96 -3.47 -26.36
CA GLY A 185 -1.71 -3.39 -27.10
C GLY A 185 -0.61 -4.03 -26.28
N GLU A 186 -0.19 -5.23 -26.69
CA GLU A 186 1.19 -5.66 -26.49
C GLU A 186 2.09 -4.50 -26.93
N PRO A 187 3.07 -4.09 -26.11
CA PRO A 187 4.06 -3.12 -26.55
C PRO A 187 4.78 -3.72 -27.76
N LYS A 188 4.52 -3.18 -28.96
CA LYS A 188 5.30 -3.51 -30.14
C LYS A 188 6.77 -3.23 -29.81
N PRO A 189 7.67 -4.21 -30.00
CA PRO A 189 9.10 -3.95 -29.93
C PRO A 189 9.42 -2.81 -30.90
N ALA A 190 10.23 -1.85 -30.44
CA ALA A 190 10.73 -0.77 -31.28
C ALA A 190 11.34 -1.39 -32.55
N GLU A 191 10.80 -1.03 -33.72
CA GLU A 191 11.41 -1.38 -35.00
C GLU A 191 12.82 -0.80 -35.03
N ASP A 192 13.77 -1.72 -35.04
CA ASP A 192 15.19 -1.48 -35.19
C ASP A 192 15.42 -0.77 -36.53
N ILE A 193 15.78 0.51 -36.49
CA ILE A 193 16.11 1.30 -37.68
C ILE A 193 17.52 0.89 -38.12
N SER A 194 17.67 -0.36 -38.58
CA SER A 194 18.89 -0.82 -39.25
C SER A 194 18.88 -0.27 -40.68
N ALA A 195 19.54 0.88 -40.84
CA ALA A 195 19.87 1.45 -42.14
C ALA A 195 20.75 0.47 -42.93
N LYS A 196 20.19 -0.10 -43.99
CA LYS A 196 20.92 -0.93 -44.97
C LYS A 196 21.77 0.00 -45.87
N PRO A 197 23.09 -0.23 -46.04
CA PRO A 197 23.88 0.57 -46.97
C PRO A 197 23.55 0.20 -48.41
N LYS A 198 23.35 1.23 -49.24
CA LYS A 198 23.13 1.12 -50.69
C LYS A 198 24.50 0.89 -51.35
N ALA A 199 24.76 -0.33 -51.81
CA ALA A 199 25.88 -0.60 -52.71
C ALA A 199 25.49 -0.13 -54.13
N SER A 200 26.15 0.92 -54.61
CA SER A 200 26.11 1.34 -56.02
C SER A 200 27.27 0.67 -56.75
N LYS A 201 26.96 0.01 -57.86
CA LYS A 201 27.92 -0.38 -58.90
C LYS A 201 28.35 0.85 -59.72
N GLU A 202 29.47 0.65 -60.42
CA GLU A 202 30.03 1.35 -61.59
C GLU A 202 31.22 2.29 -61.35
N GLY A 203 32.35 1.92 -61.97
CA GLY A 203 33.65 2.58 -61.97
C GLY A 203 34.77 1.55 -62.07
#